data_AF-A0A0K6IDG9-F1
#
_entry.id   AF-A0A0K6IDG9-F1
#
_cell.length_a   1.000
_cell.length_b   1.000
_cell.length_c   1.000
_cell.angle_alpha   90.00
_cell.angle_beta   90.00
_cell.angle_gamma   90.00
#
_symmetry.space_group_name_H-M   'P 1'
#
loop_
_entity.id
_entity.type
_entity.pdbx_description
1 polymer ?
#
loop_
_entity_poly.entity_id
_entity_poly.type
_entity_poly.pdbx_seq_one_letter_code
_entity_poly.pdbx_strand_id
1 'polypeptide(L)'
;MQPILAQAGETKAEVIDLKGEFKRLKKLKTSHAEVAALTGEISEKEKAARELEAQAAAIDAAVFDLAAVNPGTVAKFDDRSPAEIIQSIHDQGRTVAEALARVAALAGEDEANVPSARAALR
;
A
#
# COMPACT_ATOMS: atom_id res chain seq x y z
N MET A 1 -8.32 -2.48 8.89
CA MET A 1 -9.61 -1.86 9.25
C MET A 1 -9.69 -1.24 10.64
N GLN A 2 -8.91 -1.73 11.61
CA GLN A 2 -8.77 -1.18 12.97
C GLN A 2 -8.83 0.36 13.10
N PRO A 3 -8.12 1.17 12.29
CA PRO A 3 -8.19 2.63 12.44
C PRO A 3 -9.55 3.25 12.03
N ILE A 4 -10.19 2.75 10.97
CA ILE A 4 -11.51 3.25 10.52
C ILE A 4 -12.61 2.83 11.50
N LEU A 5 -12.51 1.61 12.03
CA LEU A 5 -13.43 1.12 13.06
C LEU A 5 -13.26 1.87 14.40
N ALA A 6 -12.03 2.24 14.76
CA ALA A 6 -11.77 3.08 15.93
C ALA A 6 -12.42 4.46 15.78
N GLN A 7 -12.27 5.11 14.63
CA GLN A 7 -12.91 6.40 14.33
C GLN A 7 -14.45 6.32 14.34
N ALA A 8 -15.02 5.23 13.83
CA ALA A 8 -16.46 4.99 13.92
C ALA A 8 -16.92 4.83 15.39
N GLY A 9 -16.11 4.15 16.21
CA GLY A 9 -16.34 3.99 17.65
C GLY A 9 -16.29 5.31 18.40
N GLU A 10 -15.28 6.14 18.16
CA GLU A 10 -15.14 7.49 18.72
C GLU A 10 -16.35 8.37 18.33
N THR A 11 -16.72 8.38 17.06
CA THR A 11 -17.89 9.14 16.57
C THR A 11 -19.19 8.69 17.25
N LYS A 12 -19.35 7.39 17.51
CA LYS A 12 -20.51 6.87 18.26
C LYS A 12 -20.50 7.27 19.73
N ALA A 13 -19.33 7.33 20.36
CA ALA A 13 -19.21 7.82 21.74
C ALA A 13 -19.64 9.28 21.83
N GLU A 14 -19.19 10.13 20.90
CA GLU A 14 -19.63 11.53 20.82
C GLU A 14 -21.15 11.66 20.64
N VAL A 15 -21.77 10.83 19.81
CA VAL A 15 -23.24 10.79 19.67
C VAL A 15 -23.94 10.46 20.98
N ILE A 16 -23.39 9.54 21.77
CA ILE A 16 -23.96 9.18 23.08
C ILE A 16 -23.89 10.37 24.04
N ASP A 17 -22.76 11.07 24.06
CA ASP A 17 -22.57 12.26 24.90
C ASP A 17 -23.52 13.39 24.50
N LEU A 18 -23.64 13.69 23.20
CA LEU A 18 -24.59 14.68 22.68
C LEU A 18 -26.05 14.31 22.98
N LYS A 19 -26.42 13.03 22.93
CA LYS A 19 -27.75 12.56 23.37
C LYS A 19 -27.95 12.76 24.87
N GLY A 20 -26.89 12.64 25.66
CA GLY A 20 -26.88 12.97 27.09
C GLY A 20 -27.15 14.46 27.33
N GLU A 21 -26.47 15.33 26.60
CA GLU A 21 -26.65 16.78 26.66
C GLU A 21 -28.04 17.21 26.19
N PHE A 22 -28.54 16.61 25.10
CA PHE A 22 -29.89 16.85 24.58
C PHE A 22 -30.97 16.58 25.63
N LYS A 23 -30.84 15.49 26.39
CA LYS A 23 -31.77 15.17 27.48
C LYS A 23 -31.71 16.19 28.63
N ARG A 24 -30.55 16.80 28.89
CA ARG A 24 -30.39 17.85 29.90
C ARG A 24 -31.01 19.16 29.44
N LEU A 25 -30.72 19.59 28.21
CA LEU A 25 -31.26 20.83 27.63
C LEU A 25 -32.80 20.79 27.50
N LYS A 26 -33.38 19.63 27.13
CA LYS A 26 -34.85 19.48 27.14
C LYS A 26 -35.49 19.69 28.52
N LYS A 27 -34.79 19.36 29.61
CA LYS A 27 -35.30 19.59 30.98
C LYS A 27 -35.21 21.05 31.41
N LEU A 28 -34.29 21.81 30.82
CA LEU A 28 -34.03 23.22 31.14
C LEU A 28 -34.92 24.21 30.35
N LYS A 29 -35.88 23.70 29.55
CA LYS A 29 -36.75 24.51 28.67
C LYS A 29 -35.95 25.45 27.74
N THR A 30 -34.83 24.95 27.23
CA THR A 30 -33.96 25.58 26.24
C THR A 30 -34.72 25.92 24.94
N SER A 31 -34.22 26.91 24.17
CA SER A 31 -34.90 27.38 22.97
C SER A 31 -35.05 26.28 21.91
N HIS A 32 -36.12 26.35 21.12
CA HIS A 32 -36.36 25.40 20.03
C HIS A 32 -35.21 25.37 19.01
N ALA A 33 -34.51 26.49 18.82
CA ALA A 33 -33.38 26.60 17.90
C ALA A 33 -32.15 25.79 18.37
N GLU A 34 -31.81 25.85 19.66
CA GLU A 34 -30.68 25.10 20.22
C GLU A 34 -30.95 23.59 20.24
N VAL A 35 -32.19 23.20 20.54
CA VAL A 35 -32.63 21.79 20.47
C VAL A 35 -32.57 21.26 19.03
N ALA A 36 -32.96 22.07 18.05
CA ALA A 36 -32.89 21.71 16.64
C ALA A 36 -31.43 21.59 16.14
N ALA A 37 -30.56 22.51 16.54
CA ALA A 37 -29.13 22.47 16.20
C ALA A 37 -28.46 21.19 16.73
N LEU A 38 -28.69 20.85 18.00
CA LEU A 38 -28.13 19.65 18.62
C LEU A 38 -28.69 18.35 18.00
N THR A 39 -29.96 18.37 17.59
CA THR A 39 -30.56 17.22 16.86
C THR A 39 -29.91 17.05 15.50
N GLY A 40 -29.61 18.15 14.79
CA GLY A 40 -28.88 18.13 13.53
C GLY A 40 -27.47 17.55 13.71
N GLU A 41 -26.74 17.99 14.73
CA GLU A 41 -25.40 17.49 15.03
C GLU A 41 -25.39 15.98 15.34
N ILE A 42 -26.35 15.50 16.14
CA ILE A 42 -26.52 14.07 16.41
C ILE A 42 -26.76 13.30 15.11
N SER A 43 -27.65 13.79 14.24
CA SER A 43 -27.97 13.14 12.97
C SER A 43 -26.75 13.06 12.04
N GLU A 44 -25.99 14.14 11.92
CA GLU A 44 -24.79 14.17 11.08
C GLU A 44 -23.70 13.23 11.60
N LYS A 45 -23.45 13.22 12.91
CA LYS A 45 -22.46 12.30 13.50
C LYS A 45 -22.90 10.83 13.42
N GLU A 46 -24.19 10.54 13.56
CA GLU A 46 -24.71 9.18 13.32
C GLU A 46 -24.51 8.74 11.87
N LYS A 47 -24.73 9.64 10.91
CA LYS A 47 -24.48 9.36 9.50
C LYS A 47 -22.99 9.11 9.24
N ALA A 48 -22.11 9.97 9.76
CA ALA A 48 -20.66 9.81 9.64
C ALA A 48 -20.17 8.47 10.20
N ALA A 49 -20.67 8.06 11.38
CA ALA A 49 -20.31 6.76 11.96
C ALA A 49 -20.73 5.59 11.06
N ARG A 50 -21.94 5.61 10.49
CA ARG A 50 -22.42 4.57 9.57
C ARG A 50 -21.61 4.52 8.28
N GLU A 51 -21.19 5.68 7.77
CA GLU A 51 -20.39 5.77 6.55
C GLU A 51 -18.99 5.18 6.76
N LEU A 52 -18.36 5.45 7.91
CA LEU A 52 -17.08 4.81 8.29
C LEU A 52 -17.20 3.29 8.40
N GLU A 53 -18.30 2.78 8.97
CA GLU A 53 -18.55 1.33 9.04
C GLU A 53 -18.79 0.70 7.66
N ALA A 54 -19.51 1.40 6.78
CA ALA A 54 -19.75 0.94 5.42
C ALA A 54 -18.46 0.92 4.59
N GLN A 55 -17.63 1.96 4.72
CA GLN A 55 -16.28 1.97 4.13
C GLN A 55 -15.46 0.81 4.67
N ALA A 56 -15.58 0.51 5.96
CA ALA A 56 -14.82 -0.56 6.55
C ALA A 56 -15.20 -1.94 5.97
N ALA A 57 -16.50 -2.21 5.91
CA ALA A 57 -17.03 -3.42 5.31
C ALA A 57 -16.68 -3.55 3.81
N ALA A 58 -16.68 -2.43 3.07
CA ALA A 58 -16.31 -2.43 1.65
C ALA A 58 -14.83 -2.82 1.44
N ILE A 59 -13.93 -2.35 2.30
CA ILE A 59 -12.51 -2.72 2.23
C ILE A 59 -12.34 -4.19 2.60
N ASP A 60 -13.01 -4.68 3.65
CA ASP A 60 -12.94 -6.09 4.03
C ASP A 60 -13.46 -7.01 2.91
N ALA A 61 -14.55 -6.62 2.23
CA ALA A 61 -15.06 -7.34 1.06
C ALA A 61 -14.04 -7.35 -0.09
N ALA A 62 -13.45 -6.19 -0.41
CA ALA A 62 -12.43 -6.10 -1.47
C ALA A 62 -11.17 -6.92 -1.16
N VAL A 63 -10.74 -6.95 0.10
CA VAL A 63 -9.62 -7.79 0.56
C VAL A 63 -9.96 -9.26 0.47
N PHE A 64 -11.19 -9.64 0.84
CA PHE A 64 -11.67 -11.01 0.70
C PHE A 64 -11.69 -11.46 -0.76
N ASP A 65 -12.19 -10.62 -1.67
CA ASP A 65 -12.17 -10.89 -3.11
C ASP A 65 -10.74 -11.02 -3.64
N LEU A 66 -9.81 -10.15 -3.19
CA LEU A 66 -8.39 -10.24 -3.53
C LEU A 66 -7.73 -11.54 -3.01
N ALA A 67 -8.09 -11.97 -1.80
CA ALA A 67 -7.61 -13.23 -1.24
C ALA A 67 -8.21 -14.43 -1.99
N ALA A 68 -9.44 -14.34 -2.48
CA ALA A 68 -10.08 -15.40 -3.26
C ALA A 68 -9.39 -15.64 -4.61
N VAL A 69 -8.82 -14.59 -5.22
CA VAL A 69 -8.05 -14.75 -6.47
C VAL A 69 -6.63 -15.26 -6.25
N ASN A 70 -6.04 -15.11 -5.05
CA ASN A 70 -4.68 -15.54 -4.73
C ASN A 70 -4.47 -15.82 -3.22
N PRO A 71 -4.98 -16.96 -2.71
CA PRO A 71 -5.07 -17.21 -1.26
C PRO A 71 -3.73 -17.46 -0.55
N GLY A 72 -2.60 -17.51 -1.26
CA GLY A 72 -1.27 -17.76 -0.71
C GLY A 72 -0.21 -16.69 -1.03
N THR A 73 -0.60 -15.56 -1.63
CA THR A 73 0.37 -14.54 -2.02
C THR A 73 0.88 -13.79 -0.79
N VAL A 74 2.04 -14.21 -0.30
CA VAL A 74 2.86 -13.42 0.62
C VAL A 74 3.48 -12.31 -0.22
N ALA A 75 3.13 -11.05 0.08
CA ALA A 75 3.79 -9.91 -0.53
C ALA A 75 5.28 -9.96 -0.18
N LYS A 76 6.12 -10.26 -1.18
CA LYS A 76 7.57 -10.16 -1.06
C LYS A 76 7.96 -8.71 -1.28
N PHE A 77 8.24 -8.02 -0.20
CA PHE A 77 8.83 -6.70 -0.24
C PHE A 77 10.35 -6.83 -0.29
N ASP A 78 10.98 -5.89 -0.99
CA ASP A 78 12.42 -5.72 -0.94
C ASP A 78 12.74 -4.78 0.22
N ASP A 79 13.35 -5.33 1.26
CA ASP A 79 13.67 -4.58 2.48
C ASP A 79 15.04 -3.89 2.42
N ARG A 80 15.72 -3.92 1.26
CA ARG A 80 17.00 -3.24 1.07
C ARG A 80 16.82 -1.72 1.11
N SER A 81 17.70 -1.05 1.84
CA SER A 81 17.84 0.40 1.77
C SER A 81 18.31 0.87 0.39
N PRO A 82 18.08 2.14 0.02
CA PRO A 82 18.59 2.68 -1.24
C PRO A 82 20.10 2.49 -1.42
N ALA A 83 20.87 2.60 -0.33
CA ALA A 83 22.32 2.39 -0.36
C ALA A 83 22.69 0.93 -0.68
N GLU A 84 21.99 -0.04 -0.09
CA GLU A 84 22.19 -1.47 -0.37
C GLU A 84 21.78 -1.84 -1.80
N ILE A 85 20.75 -1.21 -2.34
CA ILE A 85 20.35 -1.37 -3.75
C ILE A 85 21.45 -0.86 -4.67
N ILE A 86 21.98 0.35 -4.41
CA ILE A 86 23.07 0.93 -5.21
C ILE A 86 24.31 0.03 -5.15
N GLN A 87 24.67 -0.48 -3.97
CA GLN A 87 25.79 -1.40 -3.81
C GLN A 87 25.57 -2.71 -4.59
N SER A 88 24.36 -3.29 -4.49
CA SER A 88 24.01 -4.50 -5.24
C SER A 88 24.12 -4.31 -6.75
N ILE A 89 23.71 -3.14 -7.27
CA ILE A 89 23.84 -2.81 -8.69
C ILE A 89 25.31 -2.74 -9.09
N HIS A 90 26.14 -2.09 -8.27
CA HIS A 90 27.58 -1.98 -8.53
C HIS A 90 28.27 -3.35 -8.58
N ASP A 91 27.96 -4.23 -7.62
CA ASP A 91 28.56 -5.57 -7.55
C ASP A 91 28.13 -6.47 -8.72
N GLN A 92 26.86 -6.38 -9.13
CA GLN A 92 26.38 -7.04 -10.35
C GLN A 92 27.04 -6.47 -11.60
N GLY A 93 27.20 -5.15 -11.69
CA GLY A 93 27.89 -4.48 -12.79
C GLY A 93 29.33 -4.97 -12.98
N ARG A 94 30.07 -5.14 -11.87
CA ARG A 94 31.42 -5.72 -11.91
C ARG A 94 31.41 -7.15 -12.46
N THR A 95 30.49 -7.98 -11.96
CA THR A 95 30.35 -9.37 -12.40
C THR A 95 30.07 -9.47 -13.90
N VAL A 96 29.17 -8.62 -14.40
CA VAL A 96 28.85 -8.55 -15.84
C VAL A 96 30.06 -8.08 -16.65
N ALA A 97 30.78 -7.05 -16.20
CA ALA A 97 31.96 -6.54 -16.88
C ALA A 97 33.06 -7.62 -17.00
N GLU A 98 33.31 -8.37 -15.93
CA GLU A 98 34.26 -9.50 -15.93
C GLU A 98 33.84 -10.61 -16.89
N ALA A 99 32.55 -10.96 -16.90
CA ALA A 99 32.02 -11.97 -17.81
C ALA A 99 32.17 -11.54 -19.29
N LEU A 100 31.84 -10.29 -19.60
CA LEU A 100 32.00 -9.73 -20.94
C LEU A 100 33.47 -9.72 -21.39
N ALA A 101 34.40 -9.36 -20.50
CA ALA A 101 35.83 -9.41 -20.80
C ALA A 101 36.31 -10.82 -21.18
N ARG A 102 35.82 -11.85 -20.47
CA ARG A 102 36.14 -13.26 -20.79
C ARG A 102 35.58 -13.67 -22.14
N VAL A 103 34.34 -13.29 -22.44
CA VAL A 103 33.71 -13.58 -23.74
C VAL A 103 34.47 -12.89 -24.87
N ALA A 104 34.87 -11.63 -24.68
CA ALA A 104 35.65 -10.89 -25.67
C ALA A 104 37.04 -11.53 -25.90
N ALA A 105 37.70 -12.00 -24.85
CA ALA A 105 38.97 -12.72 -24.98
C ALA A 105 38.82 -14.01 -25.79
N LEU A 106 37.79 -14.82 -25.49
CA LEU A 106 37.51 -16.05 -26.24
C LEU A 106 37.16 -15.76 -27.70
N ALA A 107 36.37 -14.71 -27.98
CA ALA A 107 36.04 -14.31 -29.34
C ALA A 107 37.28 -13.80 -30.12
N GLY A 108 38.20 -13.10 -29.44
CA GLY A 108 39.47 -12.65 -30.04
C GLY A 108 40.49 -13.78 -30.27
N GLU A 109 40.48 -14.80 -29.41
CA GLU A 109 41.28 -16.03 -29.59
C GLU A 109 40.78 -16.86 -30.78
N ASP A 110 39.47 -16.89 -31.02
CA ASP A 110 38.86 -17.57 -32.17
C ASP A 110 39.26 -16.91 -33.52
N GLU A 111 39.38 -15.57 -33.57
CA GLU A 111 39.89 -14.87 -34.76
C GLU A 111 41.39 -15.12 -35.00
N ALA A 112 42.19 -15.30 -33.94
CA ALA A 112 43.63 -15.56 -34.04
C ALA A 112 43.97 -17.01 -34.42
N ASN A 113 43.05 -17.97 -34.19
CA ASN A 113 43.24 -19.39 -34.46
C ASN A 113 42.64 -19.85 -35.81
N VAL A 114 42.19 -18.93 -36.68
CA VAL A 114 41.79 -19.28 -38.04
C VAL A 114 43.03 -19.78 -38.81
N PRO A 115 43.13 -21.06 -39.20
CA PRO A 115 44.22 -21.51 -40.04
C PRO A 115 44.08 -20.78 -41.37
N SER A 116 45.16 -20.10 -41.80
CA SER A 116 45.24 -19.41 -43.08
C SER A 116 44.89 -20.36 -44.24
N ALA A 117 43.61 -20.45 -44.59
CA ALA A 117 43.12 -21.11 -45.79
C ALA A 117 43.31 -20.19 -47.02
N ARG A 118 44.50 -19.57 -47.14
CA ARG A 118 44.86 -18.66 -48.23
C ARG A 118 46.18 -19.01 -48.92
N ALA A 119 46.69 -20.23 -48.74
CA ALA A 119 47.90 -20.72 -49.39
C ALA A 119 47.69 -21.88 -50.38
N ALA A 120 46.47 -22.10 -50.88
CA ALA A 120 46.17 -23.18 -51.85
C ALA A 120 45.59 -22.65 -53.17
N LEU A 121 46.14 -21.55 -53.68
CA LEU A 121 45.85 -21.08 -55.04
C LEU A 121 47.10 -20.46 -55.68
N ARG A 122 48.12 -21.29 -55.94
CA ARG A 122 49.09 -21.14 -57.02
C ARG A 122 49.61 -22.50 -57.45
#